data_AF-A0AAQ4DFP6-F1
#
_entry.id   AF-A0AAQ4DFP6-F1
#
_cell.length_a   1.000
_cell.length_b   1.000
_cell.length_c   1.000
_cell.angle_alpha   90.00
_cell.angle_beta   90.00
_cell.angle_gamma   90.00
#
_symmetry.space_group_name_H-M   'P 1'
#
loop_
_entity.id
_entity.type
_entity.pdbx_description
1 polymer ?
#
loop_
_entity_poly.entity_id
_entity_poly.type
_entity_poly.pdbx_seq_one_letter_code
_entity_poly.pdbx_strand_id
1 'polypeptide(L)'
;MKPYGGHNLPLEKRIFNYRLSRARRVAENAFGILSNRFRFLHTTIEAKPDRVSVYVCAACALHNFLGTDVLCGVEASGPVPQETFFPVQLAHGSRPRAAACAVRDALCDYFSAQGAVPWQDDMVHADVSRHRHPLK
;
A
#
# COMPACT_ATOMS: atom_id res chain seq x y z
N MET A 1 -4.00 4.85 -5.89
CA MET A 1 -5.42 4.48 -6.10
C MET A 1 -6.33 5.28 -5.18
N LYS A 2 -7.52 5.70 -5.64
CA LYS A 2 -8.47 6.51 -4.85
C LYS A 2 -9.47 5.60 -4.10
N PRO A 3 -9.73 5.81 -2.80
CA PRO A 3 -10.75 5.04 -2.08
C PRO A 3 -12.16 5.32 -2.64
N TYR A 4 -13.12 4.45 -2.32
CA TYR A 4 -14.53 4.77 -2.51
C TYR A 4 -14.94 5.90 -1.56
N GLY A 5 -15.63 6.91 -2.07
CA GLY A 5 -16.13 8.03 -1.28
C GLY A 5 -17.61 7.88 -0.94
N GLY A 6 -18.07 8.61 0.09
CA GLY A 6 -19.45 8.62 0.56
C GLY A 6 -19.59 8.07 1.99
N HIS A 7 -20.72 8.40 2.62
CA HIS A 7 -21.13 7.84 3.91
C HIS A 7 -22.06 6.63 3.66
N ASN A 8 -22.00 5.59 4.51
CA ASN A 8 -22.75 4.33 4.36
C ASN A 8 -22.39 3.51 3.10
N LEU A 9 -21.09 3.25 2.92
CA LEU A 9 -20.63 2.34 1.87
C LEU A 9 -21.05 0.88 2.13
N PRO A 10 -21.34 0.09 1.08
CA PRO A 10 -21.46 -1.36 1.18
C PRO A 10 -20.24 -1.99 1.86
N LEU A 11 -20.45 -3.15 2.50
CA LEU A 11 -19.40 -3.85 3.26
C LEU A 11 -18.13 -4.08 2.43
N GLU A 12 -18.29 -4.56 1.19
CA GLU A 12 -17.18 -4.82 0.25
C GLU A 12 -16.31 -3.58 0.00
N LYS A 13 -16.96 -2.43 -0.25
CA LYS A 13 -16.25 -1.15 -0.48
C LYS A 13 -15.55 -0.65 0.78
N ARG A 14 -16.09 -0.96 1.97
CA ARG A 14 -15.45 -0.67 3.26
C ARG A 14 -14.23 -1.57 3.50
N ILE A 15 -14.34 -2.87 3.23
CA ILE A 15 -13.23 -3.82 3.27
C ILE A 15 -12.11 -3.34 2.33
N PHE A 16 -12.45 -3.01 1.08
CA PHE A 16 -11.50 -2.48 0.13
C PHE A 16 -10.80 -1.21 0.67
N ASN A 17 -11.56 -0.23 1.16
CA ASN A 17 -10.99 1.01 1.70
C ASN A 17 -10.06 0.73 2.89
N TYR A 18 -10.44 -0.18 3.78
CA TYR A 18 -9.61 -0.58 4.93
C TYR A 18 -8.30 -1.24 4.48
N ARG A 19 -8.37 -2.21 3.56
CA ARG A 19 -7.18 -2.88 3.02
C ARG A 19 -6.27 -1.93 2.26
N LEU A 20 -6.83 -1.00 1.49
CA LEU A 20 -6.08 0.04 0.82
C LEU A 20 -5.35 0.94 1.83
N SER A 21 -6.00 1.34 2.92
CA SER A 21 -5.37 2.11 4.00
C SER A 21 -4.32 1.31 4.78
N ARG A 22 -4.51 0.00 4.97
CA ARG A 22 -3.48 -0.89 5.53
C ARG A 22 -2.23 -0.93 4.64
N ALA A 23 -2.42 -1.13 3.33
CA ALA A 23 -1.32 -1.17 2.37
C ALA A 23 -0.54 0.15 2.32
N ARG A 24 -1.24 1.30 2.33
CA ARG A 24 -0.58 2.62 2.40
C ARG A 24 0.27 2.78 3.65
N ARG A 25 -0.27 2.43 4.84
CA ARG A 25 0.47 2.51 6.10
C ARG A 25 1.76 1.69 6.09
N VAL A 26 1.75 0.49 5.49
CA VAL A 26 2.95 -0.33 5.36
C VAL A 26 3.99 0.36 4.48
N ALA A 27 3.58 0.88 3.32
CA ALA A 27 4.47 1.63 2.43
C ALA A 27 5.02 2.90 3.09
N GLU A 28 4.15 3.71 3.71
CA GLU A 28 4.51 4.93 4.43
C GLU A 28 5.50 4.66 5.56
N ASN A 29 5.27 3.62 6.37
CA ASN A 29 6.19 3.21 7.42
C ASN A 29 7.55 2.79 6.85
N ALA A 30 7.58 1.99 5.78
CA ALA A 30 8.82 1.57 5.15
C ALA A 30 9.62 2.79 4.62
N PHE A 31 8.96 3.71 3.93
CA PHE A 31 9.58 4.95 3.47
C PHE A 31 10.02 5.85 4.62
N GLY A 32 9.26 5.93 5.71
CA GLY A 32 9.65 6.69 6.90
C GLY A 32 10.90 6.14 7.58
N ILE A 33 11.03 4.81 7.68
CA ILE A 33 12.25 4.16 8.19
C ILE A 33 13.42 4.44 7.24
N LEU A 34 13.22 4.28 5.93
CA LEU A 34 14.25 4.51 4.92
C LEU A 34 14.74 5.97 4.96
N SER A 35 13.83 6.94 4.95
CA SER A 35 14.17 8.37 4.94
C SER A 35 14.84 8.79 6.24
N ASN A 36 14.36 8.30 7.39
CA ASN A 36 14.98 8.60 8.68
C ASN A 36 16.41 8.04 8.78
N ARG A 37 16.67 6.89 8.16
CA ARG A 37 18.02 6.31 8.08
C ARG A 37 18.93 7.09 7.12
N PHE A 38 18.40 7.51 5.97
CA PHE A 38 19.14 8.23 4.93
C PHE A 38 18.72 9.69 4.85
N ARG A 39 19.31 10.53 5.71
CA ARG A 39 18.95 11.94 5.88
C ARG A 39 18.93 12.76 4.57
N PHE A 40 19.69 12.36 3.56
CA PHE A 40 19.68 13.03 2.24
C PHE A 40 18.31 12.96 1.54
N LEU A 41 17.44 12.00 1.91
CA LEU A 41 16.07 11.90 1.41
C LEU A 41 15.12 12.95 2.02
N HIS A 42 15.53 13.60 3.11
CA HIS A 42 14.78 14.71 3.74
C HIS A 42 15.20 16.09 3.23
N THR A 43 16.28 16.17 2.45
CA THR A 43 16.85 17.44 1.98
C THR A 43 16.73 17.55 0.47
N THR A 44 16.90 18.76 -0.06
CA THR A 44 17.11 18.95 -1.50
C THR A 44 18.30 18.11 -1.95
N ILE A 45 18.10 17.27 -2.96
CA ILE A 45 19.17 16.42 -3.49
C ILE A 45 19.93 17.24 -4.54
N GLU A 46 21.17 17.62 -4.22
CA GLU A 46 22.08 18.33 -5.12
C GLU A 46 22.66 17.38 -6.20
N ALA A 47 21.79 16.88 -7.07
CA ALA A 47 22.16 15.98 -8.15
C ALA A 47 21.32 16.23 -9.40
N LYS A 48 21.87 15.83 -10.56
CA LYS A 48 21.09 15.79 -11.80
C LYS A 48 19.94 14.78 -11.65
N PRO A 49 18.74 15.05 -12.19
CA PRO A 49 17.58 14.15 -12.10
C PRO A 49 17.90 12.69 -12.47
N ASP A 50 18.74 12.50 -13.48
CA ASP A 50 19.17 11.18 -13.95
C ASP A 50 19.88 10.35 -12.86
N ARG A 51 20.63 11.01 -11.96
CA ARG A 51 21.39 10.36 -10.88
C ARG A 51 20.57 10.13 -9.61
N VAL A 52 19.48 10.87 -9.41
CA VAL A 52 18.63 10.73 -8.23
C VAL A 52 18.06 9.31 -8.13
N SER A 53 17.67 8.73 -9.28
CA SER A 53 17.19 7.35 -9.36
C SER A 53 18.21 6.35 -8.79
N VAL A 54 19.48 6.50 -9.17
CA VAL A 54 20.59 5.65 -8.71
C VAL A 54 20.79 5.81 -7.20
N TYR A 55 20.71 7.04 -6.67
CA TYR A 55 20.88 7.28 -5.23
C TYR A 55 19.76 6.64 -4.40
N VAL A 56 18.51 6.74 -4.88
CA VAL A 56 17.36 6.10 -4.24
C VAL A 56 17.50 4.57 -4.29
N CYS A 57 17.86 4.01 -5.45
CA CYS A 57 18.11 2.57 -5.58
C CYS A 57 19.25 2.09 -4.67
N ALA A 58 20.34 2.84 -4.58
CA ALA A 58 21.46 2.52 -3.69
C ALA A 58 21.04 2.57 -2.21
N ALA A 59 20.24 3.56 -1.80
CA ALA A 59 19.68 3.64 -0.45
C ALA A 59 18.78 2.44 -0.13
N CYS A 60 17.92 2.02 -1.06
CA CYS A 60 17.10 0.81 -0.89
C CYS A 60 17.96 -0.46 -0.78
N ALA A 61 18.94 -0.64 -1.66
CA ALA A 61 19.84 -1.79 -1.61
C ALA A 61 20.63 -1.84 -0.30
N LEU A 62 21.16 -0.69 0.13
CA LEU A 62 21.90 -0.56 1.38
C LEU A 62 21.01 -0.75 2.61
N HIS A 63 19.76 -0.27 2.58
CA HIS A 63 18.77 -0.52 3.63
C HIS A 63 18.56 -2.02 3.85
N ASN A 64 18.36 -2.76 2.75
CA ASN A 64 18.13 -4.20 2.78
C ASN A 64 19.39 -4.94 3.25
N PHE A 65 20.57 -4.54 2.76
CA PHE A 65 21.86 -5.13 3.17
C PHE A 65 22.16 -4.91 4.65
N LEU A 66 21.88 -3.72 5.19
CA LEU A 66 22.13 -3.41 6.60
C LEU A 66 20.95 -3.74 7.53
N GLY A 67 19.87 -4.31 6.99
CA GLY A 67 18.65 -4.69 7.72
C GLY A 67 18.69 -6.12 8.26
N THR A 68 19.62 -6.94 7.78
CA THR A 68 19.76 -8.36 8.16
C THR A 68 20.25 -8.56 9.60
N ASP A 69 20.97 -7.60 10.19
CA ASP A 69 21.50 -7.77 11.55
C ASP A 69 20.50 -7.45 12.67
N VAL A 70 19.38 -6.77 12.37
CA VAL A 70 18.38 -6.37 13.38
C VAL A 70 17.07 -7.19 13.27
N LEU A 71 16.87 -7.93 12.18
CA LEU A 71 15.68 -8.77 11.93
C LEU A 71 16.04 -10.25 11.69
N CYS A 72 17.15 -10.74 12.24
CA CYS A 72 17.43 -12.17 12.33
C CYS A 72 16.28 -12.83 13.11
N GLY A 73 15.36 -13.46 12.38
CA GLY A 73 14.08 -13.96 12.89
C GLY A 73 13.03 -14.16 11.81
N VAL A 74 13.14 -13.50 10.65
CA VAL A 74 12.36 -13.87 9.46
C VAL A 74 13.28 -14.58 8.48
N GLU A 75 13.44 -15.88 8.68
CA GLU A 75 13.90 -16.79 7.64
C GLU A 75 13.02 -16.55 6.40
N ALA A 76 13.58 -15.92 5.37
CA ALA A 76 12.98 -15.89 4.04
C ALA A 76 13.12 -17.29 3.41
N SER A 77 12.54 -18.31 4.05
CA SER A 77 12.60 -19.71 3.63
C SER A 77 11.35 -20.18 2.89
N GLY A 78 10.44 -19.25 2.54
CA GLY A 78 9.32 -19.52 1.65
C GLY A 78 9.68 -19.20 0.19
N PRO A 79 9.23 -20.00 -0.79
CA PRO A 79 9.30 -19.58 -2.19
C PRO A 79 8.65 -18.20 -2.31
N VAL A 80 9.39 -17.24 -2.88
CA VAL A 80 8.85 -15.93 -3.25
C VAL A 80 7.55 -16.20 -3.99
N PRO A 81 6.37 -15.76 -3.49
CA PRO A 81 5.12 -16.02 -4.16
C PRO A 81 5.25 -15.55 -5.59
N GLN A 82 5.10 -16.48 -6.54
CA GLN A 82 5.11 -16.15 -7.95
C GLN A 82 4.07 -15.07 -8.15
N GLU A 83 4.60 -13.90 -8.48
CA GLU A 83 3.94 -12.65 -8.76
C GLU A 83 2.50 -12.81 -9.27
N THR A 84 1.49 -12.84 -8.38
CA THR A 84 0.11 -12.50 -8.73
C THR A 84 0.00 -10.98 -8.82
N PHE A 85 0.89 -10.37 -9.60
CA PHE A 85 0.82 -8.97 -9.93
C PHE A 85 -0.22 -8.92 -11.04
N PHE A 86 -1.43 -8.48 -10.68
CA PHE A 86 -2.39 -8.07 -11.68
C PHE A 86 -1.67 -7.11 -12.62
N PRO A 87 -1.55 -7.42 -13.93
CA PRO A 87 -0.82 -6.57 -14.83
C PRO A 87 -1.47 -5.19 -14.78
N VAL A 88 -0.72 -4.20 -14.29
CA VAL A 88 -1.14 -2.80 -14.31
C VAL A 88 -1.09 -2.39 -15.78
N GLN A 89 -2.19 -2.59 -16.49
CA GLN A 89 -2.31 -2.15 -17.87
C GLN A 89 -2.23 -0.63 -17.88
N LEU A 90 -1.14 -0.09 -18.45
CA LEU A 90 -1.05 1.32 -18.81
C LEU A 90 -2.23 1.61 -19.75
N ALA A 91 -3.16 2.46 -19.30
CA ALA A 91 -4.32 2.84 -20.08
C ALA A 91 -3.89 3.65 -21.30
N HIS A 92 -3.66 2.97 -22.43
CA HIS A 92 -3.30 3.58 -23.72
C HIS A 92 -4.53 4.14 -24.46
N GLY A 93 -5.47 4.79 -23.76
CA GLY A 93 -6.70 5.31 -24.36
C GLY A 93 -7.31 6.49 -23.61
N SER A 94 -8.17 7.26 -24.29
CA SER A 94 -8.71 8.56 -23.86
C SER A 94 -9.63 8.55 -22.61
N ARG A 95 -9.67 7.47 -21.83
CA ARG A 95 -10.49 7.35 -20.60
C ARG A 95 -9.71 6.78 -19.41
N PRO A 96 -8.65 7.46 -18.94
CA PRO A 96 -7.82 6.99 -17.81
C PRO A 96 -8.64 6.77 -16.52
N ARG A 97 -9.71 7.55 -16.33
CA ARG A 97 -10.62 7.40 -15.18
C ARG A 97 -11.38 6.07 -15.18
N ALA A 98 -11.83 5.60 -16.35
CA ALA A 98 -12.61 4.36 -16.44
C ALA A 98 -11.72 3.14 -16.14
N ALA A 99 -10.51 3.10 -16.69
CA ALA A 99 -9.54 2.05 -16.41
C ALA A 99 -9.16 2.01 -14.92
N ALA A 100 -8.89 3.17 -14.31
CA ALA A 100 -8.58 3.23 -12.88
C ALA A 100 -9.75 2.78 -11.98
N CYS A 101 -11.00 3.08 -12.37
CA CYS A 101 -12.18 2.53 -11.70
C CYS A 101 -12.24 1.01 -11.85
N ALA A 102 -12.05 0.48 -13.05
CA ALA A 102 -12.10 -0.97 -13.30
C ALA A 102 -11.08 -1.75 -12.45
N VAL A 103 -9.84 -1.25 -12.32
CA VAL A 103 -8.84 -1.90 -11.44
C VAL A 103 -9.27 -1.86 -9.98
N ARG A 104 -9.83 -0.73 -9.53
CA ARG A 104 -10.32 -0.60 -8.15
C ARG A 104 -11.48 -1.56 -7.88
N ASP A 105 -12.40 -1.67 -8.83
CA ASP A 105 -13.58 -2.52 -8.72
C ASP A 105 -13.15 -4.01 -8.73
N ALA A 106 -12.25 -4.41 -9.62
CA ALA A 106 -11.67 -5.76 -9.64
C ALA A 106 -10.95 -6.14 -8.33
N LEU A 107 -10.20 -5.20 -7.73
CA LEU A 107 -9.57 -5.42 -6.43
C LEU A 107 -10.61 -5.52 -5.29
N CYS A 108 -11.70 -4.77 -5.38
CA CYS A 108 -12.79 -4.85 -4.42
C CYS A 108 -13.41 -6.26 -4.45
N ASP A 109 -13.73 -6.75 -5.65
CA ASP A 109 -14.29 -8.08 -5.86
C ASP A 109 -13.33 -9.17 -5.36
N TYR A 110 -12.03 -9.05 -5.69
CA TYR A 110 -11.01 -9.98 -5.21
C TYR A 110 -10.93 -10.02 -3.68
N PHE A 111 -10.90 -8.86 -3.00
CA PHE A 111 -10.81 -8.80 -1.54
C PHE A 111 -12.07 -9.30 -0.82
N SER A 112 -13.21 -9.29 -1.50
CA SER A 112 -14.47 -9.82 -0.99
C SER A 112 -14.66 -11.32 -1.27
N ALA A 113 -13.91 -11.88 -2.23
CA ALA A 113 -13.95 -13.30 -2.58
C ALA A 113 -12.63 -14.01 -2.25
N GLN A 114 -11.82 -14.32 -3.27
CA GLN A 114 -10.60 -15.14 -3.15
C GLN A 114 -9.57 -14.56 -2.17
N GLY A 115 -9.48 -13.25 -2.09
CA GLY A 115 -8.57 -12.53 -1.20
C GLY A 115 -9.15 -12.24 0.19
N ALA A 116 -10.33 -12.74 0.54
CA ALA A 116 -10.96 -12.48 1.82
C ALA A 116 -10.13 -13.04 2.98
N VAL A 117 -10.03 -12.26 4.06
CA VAL A 117 -9.27 -12.62 5.26
C VAL A 117 -10.15 -12.54 6.50
N PRO A 118 -10.05 -13.47 7.47
CA PRO A 118 -11.01 -13.59 8.57
C PRO A 118 -11.18 -12.32 9.43
N TRP A 119 -10.12 -11.53 9.58
CA TRP A 119 -10.11 -10.34 10.43
C TRP A 119 -10.69 -9.09 9.76
N GLN A 120 -10.99 -9.11 8.45
CA GLN A 120 -11.37 -7.89 7.73
C GLN A 120 -12.73 -7.35 8.15
N ASP A 121 -13.68 -8.25 8.45
CA ASP A 121 -15.03 -7.86 8.84
C ASP A 121 -15.05 -7.22 10.22
N ASP A 122 -14.38 -7.82 11.20
CA ASP A 122 -14.26 -7.29 12.57
C ASP A 122 -13.67 -5.87 12.59
N MET A 123 -12.60 -5.66 11.82
CA MET A 123 -11.91 -4.37 11.75
C MET A 123 -12.78 -3.29 11.10
N VAL A 124 -13.56 -3.66 10.09
CA VAL A 124 -14.45 -2.74 9.38
C VAL A 124 -15.65 -2.39 10.26
N HIS A 125 -16.21 -3.35 11.00
CA HIS A 125 -17.32 -3.12 11.93
C HIS A 125 -16.92 -2.31 13.17
N ALA A 126 -15.72 -2.52 13.72
CA ALA A 126 -15.19 -1.74 14.83
C ALA A 126 -15.06 -0.23 14.49
N ASP A 127 -14.75 0.09 13.22
CA ASP A 127 -14.61 1.48 12.76
C ASP A 127 -15.94 2.25 12.74
N VAL A 128 -17.06 1.58 12.45
CA VAL A 128 -18.40 2.18 12.49
C VAL A 128 -18.84 2.51 13.92
N SER A 129 -18.46 1.67 14.89
CA SER A 129 -18.76 1.91 16.29
C SER A 129 -17.98 3.10 16.87
N ARG A 130 -16.76 3.36 16.40
CA ARG A 130 -15.92 4.49 16.85
C ARG A 130 -16.43 5.86 16.40
N HIS A 131 -17.12 5.93 15.25
CA HIS A 131 -17.64 7.19 14.69
C HIS A 131 -19.07 7.52 15.11
N ARG A 132 -19.70 6.71 15.99
CA ARG A 132 -21.07 6.91 16.49
C ARG A 132 -21.16 7.61 17.86
N HIS A 133 -20.11 8.29 18.32
CA HIS A 133 -20.24 9.12 19.51
C HIS A 133 -21.07 10.38 19.21
N PRO A 134 -22.24 10.57 19.87
CA PRO A 134 -23.01 11.80 19.71
C PRO A 134 -22.23 12.96 20.31
N LEU A 135 -22.10 14.04 19.55
CA LEU A 135 -21.77 15.36 20.09
C LEU A 135 -22.85 15.68 21.13
N LYS A 136 -22.44 15.72 22.41
CA LYS A 136 -23.21 16.38 23.46
C LYS A 136 -22.87 17.85 23.47
#